data_AF-A0A959TYP2-F1
#
_entry.id   AF-A0A959TYP2-F1
#
_cell.length_a   1.000
_cell.length_b   1.000
_cell.length_c   1.000
_cell.angle_alpha   90.00
_cell.angle_beta   90.00
_cell.angle_gamma   90.00
#
_symmetry.space_group_name_H-M   'P 1'
#
loop_
_entity.id
_entity.type
_entity.pdbx_description
1 polymer ?
#
loop_
_entity_poly.entity_id
_entity_poly.type
_entity_poly.pdbx_seq_one_letter_code
_entity_poly.pdbx_strand_id
1 'polypeptide(L)'
;RPHPAAAYCPAALSELSTRLAFERVDLDRERAISYLRGQALPAKSASGWALMCHRDLGLGWAKGAGNRWNNHYPAPWRIRKQV
;
A
#
# COMPACT_ATOMS: atom_id res chain seq x y z
N ARG A 1 9.32 10.05 4.43
CA ARG A 1 8.41 8.91 4.67
C ARG A 1 6.99 9.48 4.65
N PRO A 2 6.08 8.99 3.81
CA PRO A 2 4.68 9.41 3.84
C PRO A 2 4.09 9.13 5.23
N HIS A 3 3.31 10.06 5.78
CA HIS A 3 2.70 9.86 7.10
C HIS A 3 1.61 8.77 6.99
N PRO A 4 1.57 7.78 7.89
CA PRO A 4 0.61 6.66 7.80
C PRO A 4 -0.86 7.12 7.77
N ALA A 5 -1.19 8.23 8.44
CA ALA A 5 -2.55 8.80 8.43
C ALA A 5 -3.02 9.28 7.04
N ALA A 6 -2.11 9.59 6.12
CA ALA A 6 -2.43 10.04 4.77
C ALA A 6 -3.19 8.99 3.94
N ALA A 7 -2.99 7.70 4.23
CA ALA A 7 -3.61 6.62 3.46
C ALA A 7 -5.13 6.50 3.69
N TYR A 8 -5.66 7.04 4.79
CA TYR A 8 -7.01 6.76 5.26
C TYR A 8 -8.04 7.86 4.96
N CYS A 9 -7.64 8.98 4.35
CA CYS A 9 -8.55 10.09 4.02
C CYS A 9 -8.48 10.41 2.51
N PRO A 10 -9.54 10.15 1.72
CA PRO A 10 -9.53 10.34 0.26
C PRO A 10 -9.20 11.77 -0.20
N ALA A 11 -9.68 12.78 0.53
CA ALA A 11 -9.40 14.19 0.21
C ALA A 11 -7.93 14.55 0.45
N ALA A 12 -7.34 14.06 1.55
CA ALA A 12 -5.92 14.22 1.83
C ALA A 12 -5.05 13.41 0.84
N LEU A 13 -5.55 12.27 0.36
CA LEU A 13 -4.85 11.40 -0.59
C LEU A 13 -4.67 12.09 -1.95
N SER A 14 -5.69 12.80 -2.43
CA SER A 14 -5.61 13.55 -3.68
C SER A 14 -4.59 14.69 -3.57
N GLU A 15 -4.66 15.51 -2.52
CA GLU A 15 -3.71 16.61 -2.29
C GLU A 15 -2.27 16.13 -2.08
N LEU A 16 -2.08 15.01 -1.38
CA LEU A 16 -0.77 14.42 -1.15
C LEU A 16 -0.19 13.73 -2.37
N SER A 17 -1.01 13.13 -3.25
CA SER A 17 -0.53 12.54 -4.51
C SER A 17 0.07 13.60 -5.44
N THR A 18 -0.44 14.83 -5.41
CA THR A 18 0.09 15.95 -6.20
C THR A 18 1.40 16.50 -5.63
N ARG A 19 1.61 16.41 -4.30
CA ARG A 19 2.80 16.98 -3.62
C ARG A 19 3.89 15.96 -3.30
N LEU A 20 3.55 14.69 -3.12
CA LEU A 20 4.48 13.61 -2.80
C LEU A 20 4.50 12.66 -3.99
N ALA A 21 5.64 12.58 -4.68
CA ALA A 21 5.84 11.64 -5.78
C ALA A 21 5.81 10.19 -5.24
N PHE A 22 4.63 9.58 -5.21
CA PHE A 22 4.45 8.16 -4.90
C PHE A 22 3.51 7.52 -5.93
N GLU A 23 3.79 6.25 -6.25
CA GLU A 23 2.96 5.46 -7.16
C GLU A 23 1.70 4.96 -6.43
N ARG A 24 0.57 4.88 -7.12
CA ARG A 24 -0.60 4.13 -6.65
C ARG A 24 -0.60 2.76 -7.33
N VAL A 25 -0.65 1.70 -6.53
CA VAL A 25 -0.65 0.32 -7.03
C VAL A 25 -1.99 -0.32 -6.70
N ASP A 26 -2.80 -0.55 -7.73
CA ASP A 26 -4.08 -1.25 -7.57
C ASP A 26 -3.87 -2.76 -7.40
N LEU A 27 -4.47 -3.28 -6.34
CA LEU A 27 -4.44 -4.68 -5.96
C LEU A 27 -5.78 -5.33 -6.29
N ASP A 28 -5.73 -6.54 -6.84
CA ASP A 28 -6.87 -7.44 -6.82
C ASP A 28 -7.20 -7.87 -5.38
N ARG A 29 -8.32 -8.57 -5.20
CA ARG A 29 -8.81 -8.98 -3.89
C ARG A 29 -7.80 -9.88 -3.15
N GLU A 30 -7.15 -10.79 -3.83
CA GLU A 30 -6.23 -11.75 -3.22
C GLU A 30 -4.97 -11.05 -2.73
N ARG A 31 -4.38 -10.19 -3.57
CA ARG A 31 -3.21 -9.39 -3.25
C ARG A 31 -3.51 -8.36 -2.16
N ALA A 32 -4.72 -7.80 -2.13
CA ALA A 32 -5.17 -6.93 -1.05
C ALA A 32 -5.22 -7.68 0.29
N ILE A 33 -5.77 -8.91 0.32
CA ILE A 33 -5.79 -9.75 1.52
C ILE A 33 -4.37 -10.11 1.96
N SER A 34 -3.51 -10.54 1.03
CA SER A 34 -2.08 -10.80 1.30
C SER A 34 -1.37 -9.58 1.88
N TYR A 35 -1.63 -8.39 1.33
CA TYR A 35 -1.12 -7.13 1.84
C TYR A 35 -1.62 -6.84 3.26
N LEU A 36 -2.92 -6.98 3.54
CA LEU A 36 -3.47 -6.77 4.88
C LEU A 36 -2.96 -7.80 5.91
N ARG A 37 -2.47 -8.96 5.46
CA ARG A 37 -1.78 -9.96 6.31
C ARG A 37 -0.31 -9.60 6.58
N GLY A 38 0.22 -8.54 5.96
CA GLY A 38 1.61 -8.13 6.09
C GLY A 38 2.57 -8.80 5.12
N GLN A 39 2.07 -9.50 4.08
CA GLN A 39 2.92 -10.16 3.09
C GLN A 39 3.51 -9.13 2.11
N ALA A 40 4.73 -9.38 1.65
CA ALA A 40 5.31 -8.63 0.54
C ALA A 40 4.63 -9.03 -0.78
N LEU A 41 4.51 -8.09 -1.71
CA LEU A 41 3.86 -8.33 -3.00
C LEU A 41 4.92 -8.42 -4.11
N PRO A 42 4.87 -9.40 -5.02
CA PRO A 42 5.81 -9.48 -6.13
C PRO A 42 5.61 -8.31 -7.10
N ALA A 43 6.69 -7.83 -7.71
CA ALA A 43 6.67 -6.75 -8.70
C ALA A 43 7.79 -6.96 -9.73
N LYS A 44 7.64 -6.39 -10.93
CA LYS A 44 8.68 -6.46 -11.97
C LYS A 44 9.75 -5.38 -11.81
N SER A 45 9.37 -4.18 -11.36
CA SER A 45 10.28 -3.04 -11.15
C SER A 45 9.71 -2.07 -10.11
N ALA A 46 9.60 -2.53 -8.86
CA ALA A 46 9.12 -1.70 -7.75
C ALA A 46 10.22 -0.78 -7.22
N SER A 47 9.97 0.54 -7.23
CA SER A 47 10.89 1.55 -6.71
C SER A 47 10.16 2.59 -5.88
N GLY A 48 10.88 3.24 -4.95
CA GLY A 48 10.32 4.31 -4.13
C GLY A 48 9.24 3.86 -3.15
N TRP A 49 8.39 4.81 -2.77
CA TRP A 49 7.21 4.57 -1.94
C TRP A 49 5.98 4.49 -2.84
N ALA A 50 5.09 3.56 -2.52
CA ALA A 50 3.82 3.41 -3.21
C ALA A 50 2.67 3.22 -2.22
N LEU A 51 1.50 3.72 -2.59
CA LEU A 51 0.24 3.51 -1.90
C LEU A 51 -0.46 2.31 -2.53
N MET A 52 -0.68 1.27 -1.73
CA MET A 52 -1.45 0.10 -2.13
C MET A 52 -2.94 0.43 -2.07
N CYS A 53 -3.66 0.21 -3.17
CA CYS A 53 -5.08 0.52 -3.31
C CYS A 53 -5.89 -0.72 -3.66
N HIS A 54 -7.17 -0.75 -3.28
CA HIS A 54 -8.15 -1.72 -3.80
C HIS A 54 -9.48 -1.00 -4.00
N ARG A 55 -10.01 -0.97 -5.23
CA ARG A 55 -11.26 -0.27 -5.58
C ARG A 55 -11.25 1.19 -5.13
N ASP A 56 -10.20 1.93 -5.52
CA ASP A 56 -9.96 3.33 -5.14
C ASP A 56 -9.72 3.61 -3.64
N LEU A 57 -9.79 2.58 -2.78
CA LEU A 57 -9.52 2.70 -1.35
C LEU A 57 -8.03 2.48 -1.07
N GLY A 58 -7.38 3.46 -0.43
CA GLY A 58 -6.02 3.33 0.08
C GLY A 58 -5.95 2.36 1.27
N LEU A 59 -5.18 1.28 1.13
CA LEU A 59 -4.99 0.29 2.18
C LEU A 59 -3.80 0.61 3.08
N GLY A 60 -2.72 1.14 2.49
CA GLY A 60 -1.50 1.49 3.20
C GLY A 60 -0.27 1.61 2.29
N TRP A 61 0.89 1.76 2.90
CA TRP A 61 2.16 2.01 2.21
C TRP A 61 2.97 0.74 1.95
N ALA A 62 3.71 0.74 0.84
CA ALA A 62 4.77 -0.23 0.57
C ALA A 62 6.03 0.47 0.04
N LYS A 63 7.19 -0.18 0.20
CA LYS A 63 8.49 0.30 -0.29
C LYS A 63 9.03 -0.66 -1.34
N GLY A 64 9.42 -0.14 -2.49
CA GLY A 64 9.95 -0.94 -3.59
C GLY A 64 11.35 -1.48 -3.31
N ALA A 65 11.59 -2.72 -3.73
CA ALA A 65 12.89 -3.41 -3.66
C ALA A 65 13.27 -4.07 -4.99
N GLY A 66 12.84 -3.48 -6.12
CA GLY A 66 13.03 -4.02 -7.47
C GLY A 66 12.03 -5.13 -7.79
N ASN A 67 12.22 -6.31 -7.22
CA ASN A 67 11.38 -7.49 -7.51
C ASN A 67 10.13 -7.64 -6.62
N ARG A 68 9.95 -6.74 -5.65
CA ARG A 68 8.82 -6.78 -4.71
C ARG A 68 8.52 -5.43 -4.06
N TRP A 69 7.30 -5.32 -3.57
CA TRP A 69 6.84 -4.30 -2.64
C TRP A 69 6.92 -4.82 -1.20
N ASN A 70 7.80 -4.24 -0.40
CA ASN A 70 7.89 -4.52 1.03
C ASN A 70 6.72 -3.86 1.76
N ASN A 71 6.02 -4.65 2.54
CA ASN A 71 4.80 -4.24 3.21
C ASN A 71 5.09 -3.39 4.47
N HIS A 72 4.59 -2.17 4.51
CA HIS A 72 4.68 -1.27 5.66
C HIS A 72 3.34 -1.10 6.40
N TYR A 73 2.41 -2.04 6.23
CA TYR A 73 1.16 -2.10 6.96
C TYR A 73 1.41 -2.44 8.45
N PRO A 74 0.88 -1.65 9.39
CA PRO A 74 1.15 -1.81 10.82
C PRO A 74 0.83 -3.21 11.34
N ALA A 75 1.78 -3.81 12.07
CA ALA A 75 1.62 -5.16 12.62
C ALA A 75 0.37 -5.36 13.49
N PRO A 76 -0.04 -4.39 14.35
CA PRO A 76 -1.27 -4.51 15.13
C PRO A 76 -2.56 -4.53 14.29
N TRP A 77 -2.52 -4.01 13.05
CA TRP A 77 -3.69 -3.92 12.17
C TRP A 77 -3.81 -5.09 11.20
N ARG A 78 -2.84 -6.01 11.21
CA ARG A 78 -2.81 -7.16 10.31
C ARG A 78 -3.99 -8.09 10.59
N ILE A 79 -4.67 -8.50 9.52
CA ILE A 79 -5.72 -9.50 9.62
C ILE A 79 -5.10 -10.89 9.84
N ARG A 80 -5.69 -11.69 10.74
CA ARG A 80 -5.20 -13.04 11.09
C ARG A 80 -6.13 -14.17 10.70
N LYS A 81 -7.41 -13.86 10.43
CA LYS A 81 -8.38 -14.88 10.01
C LYS A 81 -8.12 -15.35 8.57
N GLN A 82 -8.21 -16.65 8.38
CA GLN A 82 -8.38 -17.23 7.06
C GLN A 82 -9.82 -16.92 6.61
N VAL A 83 -9.94 -16.33 5.43
CA VAL A 83 -11.22 -16.13 4.74
C VAL A 83 -11.40 -17.34 3.85
#